data_AF-A0A7Y3XET5-F1
#
_entry.id   AF-A0A7Y3XET5-F1
#
_cell.length_a   1.000
_cell.length_b   1.000
_cell.length_c   1.000
_cell.angle_alpha   90.00
_cell.angle_beta   90.00
_cell.angle_gamma   90.00
#
_symmetry.space_group_name_H-M   'P 1'
#
loop_
_entity.id
_entity.type
_entity.pdbx_description
1 polymer ?
#
loop_
_entity_poly.entity_id
_entity_poly.type
_entity_poly.pdbx_seq_one_letter_code
_entity_poly.pdbx_strand_id
1 'polypeptide(L)'
;MRVAYAAGNYQQMMAVGGERPYWRYVGGLSETPRPLHLKWSGTVLPADDPWWNTHYPPNDWGCKCEVVSQTQEEIDSLRKEGMKISTERPDDGAYQWADKNGNTHTIPNGIGPGWAYNPGKTAWGETLSEDVMDTWRTQGAKAWERLTPGDWESYGSPEKVPLHAPVASLDYTISKTIEGMELATEKILGCPEKVFSFQSGEFRYDTLVNAKTLARHIDPNVLRISHSLQKQ
;
A
#
# COMPACT_ATOMS: atom_id res chain seq x y z
N MET A 1 7.88 6.82 14.45
CA MET A 1 8.39 7.00 13.07
C MET A 1 8.94 5.72 12.40
N ARG A 2 8.71 4.49 12.91
CA ARG A 2 9.27 3.27 12.27
C ARG A 2 8.57 2.88 10.97
N VAL A 3 7.26 3.07 10.87
CA VAL A 3 6.47 2.78 9.65
C VAL A 3 6.96 3.63 8.46
N ALA A 4 7.14 4.94 8.66
CA ALA A 4 7.65 5.83 7.61
C ALA A 4 9.07 5.47 7.15
N TYR A 5 9.95 5.11 8.09
CA TYR A 5 11.29 4.62 7.76
C TYR A 5 11.24 3.32 6.95
N ALA A 6 10.44 2.35 7.38
CA ALA A 6 10.24 1.09 6.67
C ALA A 6 9.72 1.31 5.24
N ALA A 7 8.81 2.27 5.06
CA ALA A 7 8.30 2.64 3.74
C ALA A 7 9.38 3.22 2.82
N GLY A 8 10.25 4.10 3.33
CA GLY A 8 11.38 4.63 2.56
C GLY A 8 12.43 3.55 2.25
N ASN A 9 12.74 2.69 3.21
CA ASN A 9 13.67 1.57 3.03
C ASN A 9 13.17 0.60 1.94
N TYR A 10 11.87 0.26 1.96
CA TYR A 10 11.24 -0.56 0.93
C TYR A 10 11.42 0.03 -0.46
N GLN A 11 11.14 1.33 -0.65
CA GLN A 11 11.34 1.98 -1.96
C GLN A 11 12.79 1.90 -2.43
N GLN A 12 13.75 2.18 -1.55
CA GLN A 12 15.17 2.10 -1.90
C GLN A 12 15.56 0.68 -2.32
N MET A 13 15.08 -0.34 -1.60
CA MET A 13 15.34 -1.73 -1.91
C MET A 13 14.68 -2.17 -3.23
N MET A 14 13.46 -1.71 -3.51
CA MET A 14 12.78 -1.99 -4.77
C MET A 14 13.51 -1.34 -5.96
N ALA A 15 14.03 -0.12 -5.79
CA ALA A 15 14.78 0.59 -6.83
C ALA A 15 16.06 -0.16 -7.27
N VAL A 16 16.65 -0.96 -6.37
CA VAL A 16 17.84 -1.79 -6.65
C VAL A 16 17.51 -3.28 -6.78
N GLY A 17 16.23 -3.65 -6.88
CA GLY A 17 15.79 -5.05 -6.85
C GLY A 17 16.35 -5.92 -7.98
N GLY A 18 16.68 -5.32 -9.13
CA GLY A 18 17.34 -6.04 -10.23
C GLY A 18 18.78 -6.47 -9.92
N GLU A 19 19.50 -5.70 -9.11
CA GLU A 19 20.88 -6.00 -8.70
C GLU A 19 20.93 -6.74 -7.36
N ARG A 20 19.94 -6.52 -6.50
CA ARG A 20 19.86 -7.05 -5.13
C ARG A 20 18.51 -7.76 -4.92
N PRO A 21 18.27 -8.90 -5.59
CA PRO A 21 16.95 -9.53 -5.68
C PRO A 21 16.52 -10.24 -4.39
N TYR A 22 17.41 -10.41 -3.41
CA TYR A 22 17.11 -11.12 -2.17
C TYR A 22 17.01 -10.16 -1.00
N TRP A 23 16.08 -10.42 -0.09
CA TRP A 23 15.88 -9.66 1.12
C TRP A 23 16.16 -10.53 2.34
N ARG A 24 16.87 -9.96 3.32
CA ARG A 24 17.18 -10.61 4.59
C ARG A 24 16.44 -9.94 5.73
N TYR A 25 15.74 -10.72 6.54
CA TYR A 25 15.14 -10.26 7.78
C TYR A 25 16.20 -10.11 8.88
N VAL A 26 16.26 -8.94 9.51
CA VAL A 26 17.18 -8.61 10.61
C VAL A 26 16.37 -8.43 11.89
N GLY A 27 16.36 -9.48 12.72
CA GLY A 27 15.67 -9.51 14.01
C GLY A 27 16.58 -9.13 15.19
N GLY A 28 16.03 -9.11 16.40
CA GLY A 28 16.85 -8.97 17.62
C GLY A 28 17.25 -7.55 18.00
N LEU A 29 16.86 -6.53 17.24
CA LEU A 29 17.27 -5.13 17.45
C LEU A 29 16.54 -4.42 18.62
N SER A 30 15.60 -5.10 19.29
CA SER A 30 14.83 -4.55 20.41
C SER A 30 15.47 -4.92 21.75
N GLU A 31 15.22 -4.16 22.81
CA GLU A 31 15.73 -4.47 24.16
C GLU A 31 15.15 -5.80 24.68
N THR A 32 13.87 -6.06 24.36
CA THR A 32 13.19 -7.34 24.59
C THR A 32 12.77 -7.94 23.25
N PRO A 33 13.67 -8.64 22.53
CA PRO A 33 13.32 -9.26 21.26
C PRO A 33 12.25 -10.34 21.41
N ARG A 34 11.28 -10.36 20.49
CA ARG A 34 10.30 -11.45 20.43
C ARG A 34 10.98 -12.74 19.94
N PRO A 35 10.74 -13.92 20.54
CA PRO A 35 11.40 -15.16 20.16
C PRO A 35 11.27 -15.53 18.68
N LEU A 36 10.08 -15.34 18.09
CA LEU A 36 9.88 -15.60 16.66
C LEU A 36 10.68 -14.65 15.76
N HIS A 37 10.83 -13.38 16.15
CA HIS A 37 11.62 -12.42 15.37
C HIS A 37 13.11 -12.76 15.42
N LEU A 38 13.59 -13.33 16.53
CA LEU A 38 14.95 -13.90 16.61
C LEU A 38 15.09 -15.13 15.71
N LYS A 39 14.07 -16.01 15.67
CA LYS A 39 14.04 -17.19 14.80
C LYS A 39 14.07 -16.81 13.31
N TRP A 40 13.38 -15.73 12.93
CA TRP A 40 13.35 -15.21 11.56
C TRP A 40 14.62 -14.43 11.19
N SER A 41 15.45 -14.04 12.15
CA SER A 41 16.69 -13.32 11.86
C SER A 41 17.62 -14.20 11.03
N GLY A 42 18.00 -13.71 9.84
CA GLY A 42 18.77 -14.49 8.87
C GLY A 42 17.92 -15.27 7.87
N THR A 43 16.59 -15.18 7.91
CA THR A 43 15.72 -15.58 6.79
C THR A 43 16.00 -14.70 5.59
N VAL A 44 16.36 -15.31 4.47
CA VAL A 44 16.65 -14.68 3.19
C VAL A 44 15.72 -15.23 2.13
N LEU A 45 14.88 -14.38 1.55
CA LEU A 45 13.90 -14.77 0.53
C LEU A 45 14.00 -13.80 -0.66
N PRO A 46 13.57 -14.20 -1.86
CA PRO A 46 13.36 -13.26 -2.96
C PRO A 46 12.49 -12.06 -2.53
N ALA A 47 12.75 -10.89 -3.12
CA ALA A 47 12.04 -9.64 -2.83
C ALA A 47 10.52 -9.73 -3.05
N ASP A 48 10.09 -10.55 -4.00
CA ASP A 48 8.69 -10.79 -4.35
C ASP A 48 8.03 -11.95 -3.58
N ASP A 49 8.74 -12.60 -2.66
CA ASP A 49 8.17 -13.70 -1.88
C ASP A 49 6.96 -13.22 -1.05
N PRO A 50 5.82 -13.93 -1.08
CA PRO A 50 4.60 -13.50 -0.40
C PRO A 50 4.73 -13.44 1.12
N TRP A 51 5.77 -14.05 1.72
CA TRP A 51 6.05 -13.89 3.15
C TRP A 51 6.21 -12.41 3.55
N TRP A 52 6.79 -11.58 2.68
CA TRP A 52 6.95 -10.15 2.90
C TRP A 52 5.64 -9.37 2.92
N ASN A 53 4.52 -9.94 2.46
CA ASN A 53 3.22 -9.24 2.51
C ASN A 53 2.73 -9.04 3.94
N THR A 54 3.14 -9.91 4.87
CA THR A 54 2.73 -9.84 6.27
C THR A 54 3.92 -9.69 7.21
N HIS A 55 5.10 -10.21 6.87
CA HIS A 55 6.26 -10.24 7.76
C HIS A 55 7.27 -9.11 7.53
N TYR A 56 6.96 -8.12 6.67
CA TYR A 56 7.83 -6.95 6.47
C TYR A 56 7.66 -5.97 7.65
N PRO A 57 8.71 -5.73 8.45
CA PRO A 57 8.62 -4.97 9.68
C PRO A 57 8.31 -3.48 9.45
N PRO A 58 7.77 -2.79 10.47
CA PRO A 58 7.46 -3.29 11.83
C PRO A 58 6.31 -4.31 11.90
N ASN A 59 6.53 -5.43 12.61
CA ASN A 59 5.56 -6.53 12.73
C ASN A 59 4.64 -6.43 13.95
N ASP A 60 4.87 -5.43 14.82
CA ASP A 60 4.05 -5.11 16.00
C ASP A 60 4.53 -3.78 16.59
N TRP A 61 3.81 -3.25 17.59
CA TRP A 61 4.24 -2.11 18.38
C TRP A 61 5.62 -2.33 19.01
N GLY A 62 6.46 -1.29 18.96
CA GLY A 62 7.82 -1.33 19.48
C GLY A 62 8.79 -2.23 18.71
N CYS A 63 8.36 -2.83 17.58
CA CYS A 63 9.25 -3.63 16.75
C CYS A 63 10.39 -2.77 16.17
N LYS A 64 11.62 -3.22 16.37
CA LYS A 64 12.83 -2.62 15.80
C LYS A 64 13.47 -3.46 14.70
N CYS A 65 12.85 -4.56 14.27
CA CYS A 65 13.39 -5.39 13.19
C CYS A 65 13.45 -4.62 11.87
N GLU A 66 14.35 -5.04 10.98
CA GLU A 66 14.64 -4.39 9.71
C GLU A 66 14.74 -5.43 8.59
N VAL A 67 14.73 -4.97 7.33
CA VAL A 67 14.97 -5.82 6.16
C VAL A 67 16.02 -5.14 5.30
N VAL A 68 16.98 -5.92 4.84
CA VAL A 68 18.08 -5.44 3.99
C VAL A 68 18.09 -6.21 2.68
N SER A 69 18.26 -5.51 1.56
CA SER A 69 18.49 -6.17 0.27
C SER A 69 19.91 -6.73 0.21
N GLN A 70 20.10 -7.84 -0.50
CA GLN A 70 21.33 -8.61 -0.58
C GLN A 70 21.56 -9.11 -2.02
N THR A 71 22.83 -9.24 -2.40
CA THR A 71 23.24 -10.03 -3.57
C THR A 71 23.50 -11.49 -3.17
N GLN A 72 23.64 -12.38 -4.16
CA GLN A 72 23.98 -13.77 -3.90
C GLN A 72 25.37 -13.91 -3.24
N GLU A 73 26.33 -13.09 -3.67
CA GLU A 73 27.71 -13.09 -3.16
C GLU A 73 27.78 -12.66 -1.69
N GLU A 74 26.97 -11.67 -1.30
CA GLU A 74 26.85 -11.24 0.10
C GLU A 74 26.25 -12.35 0.97
N ILE A 75 25.20 -13.02 0.48
CA ILE A 75 24.59 -14.17 1.18
C ILE A 75 25.63 -15.28 1.39
N ASP A 76 26.42 -15.60 0.37
CA ASP A 76 27.44 -16.64 0.46
C ASP A 76 28.61 -16.24 1.36
N SER A 77 28.95 -14.94 1.41
CA SER A 77 29.95 -14.40 2.33
C SER A 77 29.47 -14.51 3.78
N LEU A 78 28.22 -14.12 4.06
CA LEU A 78 27.62 -14.25 5.40
C LEU A 78 27.57 -15.72 5.87
N ARG A 79 27.27 -16.66 4.96
CA ARG A 79 27.33 -18.10 5.26
C ARG A 79 28.74 -18.54 5.65
N LYS A 80 29.77 -18.07 4.93
CA LYS A 80 31.18 -18.37 5.23
C LYS A 80 31.63 -17.79 6.57
N GLU A 81 31.08 -16.64 6.95
CA GLU A 81 31.28 -16.01 8.27
C GLU A 81 30.56 -16.74 9.41
N GLY A 82 29.84 -17.83 9.12
CA GLY A 82 29.13 -18.64 10.10
C GLY A 82 27.77 -18.06 10.50
N MET A 83 27.26 -17.06 9.78
CA MET A 83 25.91 -16.56 10.02
C MET A 83 24.88 -17.63 9.62
N LYS A 84 23.89 -17.86 10.49
CA LYS A 84 22.76 -18.74 10.19
C LYS A 84 21.85 -18.07 9.17
N ILE A 85 22.00 -18.45 7.91
CA ILE A 85 21.13 -18.03 6.81
C ILE A 85 20.15 -19.14 6.47
N SER A 86 18.86 -18.84 6.51
CA SER A 86 17.80 -19.73 6.01
C SER A 86 17.23 -19.18 4.72
N THR A 87 17.14 -20.01 3.67
CA THR A 87 16.45 -19.66 2.42
C THR A 87 15.07 -20.28 2.31
N GLU A 88 14.60 -20.92 3.38
CA GLU A 88 13.28 -21.50 3.47
C GLU A 88 12.32 -20.52 4.15
N ARG A 89 11.10 -20.43 3.62
CA ARG A 89 10.03 -19.63 4.20
C ARG A 89 9.66 -20.20 5.57
N PRO A 90 9.75 -19.41 6.66
CA PRO A 90 9.23 -19.83 7.95
C PRO A 90 7.72 -20.06 7.88
N ASP A 91 7.28 -21.24 8.31
CA ASP A 91 5.86 -21.53 8.56
C ASP A 91 5.68 -21.76 10.06
N ASP A 92 5.24 -20.70 10.73
CA ASP A 92 4.93 -20.73 12.16
C ASP A 92 3.41 -20.84 12.40
N GLY A 93 2.61 -21.01 11.35
CA GLY A 93 1.14 -21.01 11.41
C GLY A 93 0.53 -19.66 11.76
N ALA A 94 -0.76 -19.68 12.10
CA ALA A 94 -1.55 -18.50 12.44
C ALA A 94 -2.43 -18.75 13.68
N TYR A 95 -2.84 -17.68 14.34
CA TYR A 95 -3.80 -17.70 15.43
C TYR A 95 -5.03 -16.88 15.08
N GLN A 96 -6.17 -17.24 15.68
CA GLN A 96 -7.42 -16.50 15.55
C GLN A 96 -7.46 -15.42 16.64
N TRP A 97 -7.77 -14.19 16.25
CA TRP A 97 -7.93 -13.06 17.15
C TRP A 97 -9.28 -12.39 16.90
N ALA A 98 -10.06 -12.18 17.97
CA ALA A 98 -11.31 -11.45 17.89
C ALA A 98 -11.07 -9.95 18.15
N ASP A 99 -11.59 -9.11 17.25
CA ASP A 99 -11.61 -7.67 17.45
C ASP A 99 -12.67 -7.25 18.49
N LYS A 100 -12.68 -5.97 18.84
CA LYS A 100 -13.64 -5.40 19.81
C LYS A 100 -15.10 -5.51 19.34
N ASN A 101 -15.33 -5.73 18.04
CA ASN A 101 -16.64 -5.84 17.42
C ASN A 101 -17.06 -7.32 17.27
N GLY A 102 -16.23 -8.27 17.72
CA GLY A 102 -16.50 -9.70 17.65
C GLY A 102 -16.13 -10.37 16.32
N ASN A 103 -15.53 -9.66 15.37
CA ASN A 103 -15.05 -10.30 14.14
C ASN A 103 -13.74 -11.04 14.42
N THR A 104 -13.63 -12.25 13.89
CA THR A 104 -12.43 -13.08 14.05
C THR A 104 -11.52 -12.91 12.85
N HIS A 105 -10.24 -12.64 13.11
CA HIS A 105 -9.19 -12.43 12.13
C HIS A 105 -8.12 -13.51 12.27
N THR A 106 -7.62 -14.02 11.14
CA THR A 106 -6.49 -14.96 11.12
C THR A 106 -5.19 -14.18 10.99
N ILE A 107 -4.32 -14.25 12.00
CA ILE A 107 -3.07 -13.48 12.07
C ILE A 107 -1.89 -14.46 12.14
N PRO A 108 -0.84 -14.30 11.31
CA PRO A 108 0.35 -15.15 11.41
C PRO A 108 1.03 -15.02 12.79
N ASN A 109 1.54 -16.14 13.30
CA ASN A 109 2.21 -16.14 14.59
C ASN A 109 3.43 -15.21 14.58
N GLY A 110 3.60 -14.44 15.66
CA GLY A 110 4.69 -13.46 15.77
C GLY A 110 4.38 -12.08 15.18
N ILE A 111 3.20 -11.88 14.61
CA ILE A 111 2.70 -10.58 14.15
C ILE A 111 1.57 -10.11 15.08
N GLY A 112 1.59 -8.81 15.42
CA GLY A 112 0.54 -8.19 16.23
C GLY A 112 -0.76 -7.98 15.44
N PRO A 113 -1.94 -8.00 16.09
CA PRO A 113 -3.19 -7.62 15.44
C PRO A 113 -3.12 -6.23 14.80
N GLY A 114 -3.53 -6.14 13.52
CA GLY A 114 -3.44 -4.92 12.73
C GLY A 114 -2.06 -4.63 12.10
N TRP A 115 -1.06 -5.51 12.31
CA TRP A 115 0.29 -5.38 11.73
C TRP A 115 0.59 -6.41 10.64
N ALA A 116 -0.37 -7.26 10.29
CA ALA A 116 -0.24 -8.27 9.24
C ALA A 116 -0.39 -7.65 7.83
N TYR A 117 0.44 -6.65 7.53
CA TYR A 117 0.52 -6.00 6.23
C TYR A 117 1.95 -5.50 5.98
N ASN A 118 2.29 -5.23 4.72
CA ASN A 118 3.58 -4.66 4.36
C ASN A 118 3.49 -3.13 4.34
N PRO A 119 4.10 -2.42 5.30
CA PRO A 119 4.04 -0.95 5.37
C PRO A 119 4.69 -0.28 4.18
N GLY A 120 5.69 -0.91 3.55
CA GLY A 120 6.33 -0.42 2.34
C GLY A 120 5.43 -0.45 1.11
N LYS A 121 4.60 -1.48 0.97
CA LYS A 121 3.59 -1.56 -0.10
C LYS A 121 2.46 -0.55 0.12
N THR A 122 1.89 -0.54 1.32
CA THR A 122 0.69 0.28 1.60
C THR A 122 0.96 1.77 1.66
N ALA A 123 2.19 2.21 1.97
CA ALA A 123 2.54 3.63 2.01
C ALA A 123 2.38 4.33 0.67
N TRP A 124 2.42 3.58 -0.44
CA TRP A 124 2.34 4.11 -1.81
C TRP A 124 1.06 3.69 -2.54
N GLY A 125 0.00 3.39 -1.78
CA GLY A 125 -1.32 3.13 -2.35
C GLY A 125 -1.52 1.73 -2.92
N GLU A 126 -0.61 0.77 -2.67
CA GLU A 126 -0.94 -0.64 -2.91
C GLU A 126 -2.00 -1.08 -1.90
N THR A 127 -3.09 -1.63 -2.42
CA THR A 127 -4.34 -1.89 -1.71
C THR A 127 -4.12 -2.71 -0.43
N LEU A 128 -4.75 -2.27 0.67
CA LEU A 128 -5.03 -3.13 1.82
C LEU A 128 -5.77 -4.40 1.34
N SER A 129 -5.57 -5.53 2.02
CA SER A 129 -5.92 -6.86 1.53
C SER A 129 -7.30 -6.91 0.85
N GLU A 130 -7.36 -7.61 -0.29
CA GLU A 130 -8.59 -7.77 -1.08
C GLU A 130 -9.73 -8.27 -0.20
N ASP A 131 -9.43 -9.18 0.73
CA ASP A 131 -10.37 -9.71 1.74
C ASP A 131 -11.03 -8.62 2.61
N VAL A 132 -10.27 -7.61 3.04
CA VAL A 132 -10.82 -6.50 3.86
C VAL A 132 -11.76 -5.65 3.02
N MET A 133 -11.39 -5.38 1.77
CA MET A 133 -12.22 -4.58 0.85
C MET A 133 -13.47 -5.36 0.42
N ASP A 134 -13.38 -6.66 0.22
CA ASP A 134 -14.51 -7.51 -0.14
C ASP A 134 -15.47 -7.73 1.03
N THR A 135 -14.93 -7.86 2.25
CA THR A 135 -15.75 -7.87 3.46
C THR A 135 -16.51 -6.55 3.60
N TRP A 136 -15.85 -5.42 3.38
CA TRP A 136 -16.50 -4.10 3.41
C TRP A 136 -17.59 -3.96 2.33
N ARG A 137 -17.31 -4.35 1.08
CA ARG A 137 -18.29 -4.34 -0.01
C ARG A 137 -19.50 -5.22 0.30
N THR A 138 -19.26 -6.38 0.91
CA THR A 138 -20.30 -7.36 1.26
C THR A 138 -21.18 -6.89 2.42
N GLN A 139 -20.59 -6.26 3.45
CA GLN A 139 -21.33 -5.69 4.58
C GLN A 139 -22.27 -4.56 4.13
N GLY A 140 -21.83 -3.76 3.15
CA GLY A 140 -22.59 -2.67 2.59
C GLY A 140 -22.81 -1.49 3.56
N ALA A 141 -23.30 -0.37 3.04
CA ALA A 141 -23.45 0.87 3.81
C ALA A 141 -24.44 0.75 5.00
N LYS A 142 -25.31 -0.26 5.01
CA LYS A 142 -26.30 -0.48 6.07
C LYS A 142 -25.71 -1.03 7.38
N ALA A 143 -24.49 -1.59 7.33
CA ALA A 143 -23.77 -2.04 8.52
C ALA A 143 -23.22 -0.87 9.36
N TRP A 144 -23.29 0.35 8.85
CA TRP A 144 -22.72 1.54 9.47
C TRP A 144 -23.82 2.41 10.08
N GLU A 145 -23.66 2.75 11.36
CA GLU A 145 -24.49 3.74 12.02
C GLU A 145 -24.09 5.14 11.55
N ARG A 146 -25.09 5.95 11.19
CA ARG A 146 -24.87 7.31 10.73
C ARG A 146 -24.73 8.24 11.92
N LEU A 147 -23.52 8.77 12.13
CA LEU A 147 -23.23 9.66 13.25
C LEU A 147 -23.73 11.11 13.05
N THR A 148 -24.11 11.47 11.82
CA THR A 148 -24.66 12.79 11.50
C THR A 148 -26.15 12.70 11.17
N PRO A 149 -26.98 13.63 11.67
CA PRO A 149 -28.38 13.70 11.30
C PRO A 149 -28.53 14.13 9.83
N GLY A 150 -29.41 13.45 9.09
CA GLY A 150 -29.73 13.83 7.71
C GLY A 150 -28.82 13.19 6.66
N ASP A 151 -29.18 13.38 5.39
CA ASP A 151 -28.48 12.91 4.21
C ASP A 151 -28.16 14.00 3.19
N TRP A 152 -27.62 13.60 2.04
CA TRP A 152 -27.29 14.51 0.96
C TRP A 152 -28.49 15.41 0.60
N GLU A 153 -29.70 14.86 0.62
CA GLU A 153 -30.94 15.58 0.34
C GLU A 153 -31.25 16.60 1.46
N SER A 154 -31.14 16.18 2.73
CA SER A 154 -31.36 17.08 3.88
C SER A 154 -30.36 18.25 3.96
N TYR A 155 -29.16 18.07 3.42
CA TYR A 155 -28.12 19.09 3.34
C TYR A 155 -28.20 19.90 2.03
N GLY A 156 -29.22 19.70 1.20
CA GLY A 156 -29.38 20.38 -0.09
C GLY A 156 -28.27 20.07 -1.09
N SER A 157 -27.52 18.99 -0.86
CA SER A 157 -26.49 18.52 -1.77
C SER A 157 -27.15 17.72 -2.90
N PRO A 158 -26.60 17.70 -4.12
CA PRO A 158 -27.11 16.83 -5.17
C PRO A 158 -26.68 15.37 -4.92
N GLU A 159 -27.52 14.41 -5.31
CA GLU A 159 -27.22 12.96 -5.22
C GLU A 159 -25.90 12.60 -5.92
N LYS A 160 -25.58 13.33 -6.99
CA LYS A 160 -24.31 13.24 -7.71
C LYS A 160 -23.71 14.62 -7.80
N VAL A 161 -22.43 14.73 -7.43
CA VAL A 161 -21.66 15.95 -7.66
C VAL A 161 -21.68 16.21 -9.17
N PRO A 162 -22.16 17.38 -9.62
CA PRO A 162 -22.18 17.68 -11.04
C PRO A 162 -20.75 17.63 -11.58
N LEU A 163 -20.58 16.86 -12.66
CA LEU A 163 -19.28 16.78 -13.33
C LEU A 163 -18.93 18.17 -13.85
N HIS A 164 -17.80 18.71 -13.41
CA HIS A 164 -17.30 19.96 -13.95
C HIS A 164 -16.84 19.71 -15.39
N ALA A 165 -17.41 20.45 -16.35
CA ALA A 165 -16.97 20.33 -17.72
C ALA A 165 -15.47 20.68 -17.79
N PRO A 166 -14.64 19.82 -18.41
CA PRO A 166 -13.23 20.12 -18.58
C PRO A 166 -13.09 21.39 -19.43
N VAL A 167 -12.40 22.39 -18.89
CA VAL A 167 -12.16 23.68 -19.57
C VAL A 167 -11.09 23.53 -20.66
N ALA A 168 -10.23 22.51 -20.54
CA ALA A 168 -9.17 22.20 -21.47
C ALA A 168 -9.54 20.99 -22.34
N SER A 169 -9.38 21.13 -23.65
CA SER A 169 -9.38 20.00 -24.58
C SER A 169 -8.05 19.26 -24.48
N LEU A 170 -8.09 17.92 -24.40
CA LEU A 170 -6.91 17.09 -24.61
C LEU A 170 -6.64 17.01 -26.11
N ASP A 171 -5.38 17.18 -26.51
CA ASP A 171 -4.90 17.04 -27.89
C ASP A 171 -4.59 15.57 -28.27
N TYR A 172 -4.87 14.63 -27.37
CA TYR A 172 -4.66 13.20 -27.57
C TYR A 172 -5.80 12.35 -27.01
N THR A 173 -5.96 11.16 -27.58
CA THR A 173 -6.93 10.15 -27.12
C THR A 173 -6.32 9.33 -25.99
N ILE A 174 -7.05 9.18 -24.89
CA ILE A 174 -6.67 8.30 -23.78
C ILE A 174 -7.21 6.90 -24.05
N SER A 175 -6.35 5.88 -23.99
CA SER A 175 -6.79 4.48 -24.03
C SER A 175 -7.63 4.16 -22.80
N LYS A 176 -8.73 3.41 -23.00
CA LYS A 176 -9.63 2.96 -21.91
C LYS A 176 -9.08 1.79 -21.10
N THR A 177 -7.77 1.53 -21.17
CA THR A 177 -7.08 0.54 -20.33
C THR A 177 -6.43 1.23 -19.14
N ILE A 178 -6.17 0.48 -18.07
CA ILE A 178 -5.49 1.01 -16.88
C ILE A 178 -4.09 1.53 -17.25
N GLU A 179 -3.34 0.80 -18.08
CA GLU A 179 -2.00 1.26 -18.51
C GLU A 179 -2.09 2.53 -19.36
N GLY A 180 -3.14 2.65 -20.19
CA GLY A 180 -3.41 3.84 -20.99
C GLY A 180 -3.71 5.07 -20.14
N MET A 181 -4.48 4.90 -19.08
CA MET A 181 -4.81 5.96 -18.13
C MET A 181 -3.61 6.34 -17.25
N GLU A 182 -2.76 5.37 -16.88
CA GLU A 182 -1.50 5.63 -16.16
C GLU A 182 -0.60 6.54 -16.99
N LEU A 183 -0.31 6.17 -18.25
CA LEU A 183 0.50 6.99 -19.16
C LEU A 183 -0.08 8.39 -19.40
N ALA A 184 -1.41 8.50 -19.55
CA ALA A 184 -2.07 9.79 -19.70
C ALA A 184 -1.92 10.65 -18.44
N THR A 185 -2.08 10.05 -17.26
CA THR A 185 -1.95 10.73 -15.97
C THR A 185 -0.51 11.17 -15.73
N GLU A 186 0.48 10.32 -16.03
CA GLU A 186 1.90 10.70 -15.96
C GLU A 186 2.21 11.89 -16.88
N LYS A 187 1.68 11.88 -18.11
CA LYS A 187 1.84 13.00 -19.06
C LYS A 187 1.23 14.30 -18.53
N ILE A 188 0.08 14.24 -17.86
CA ILE A 188 -0.59 15.40 -17.25
C ILE A 188 0.23 15.94 -16.07
N LEU A 189 0.74 15.05 -15.21
CA LEU A 189 1.54 15.45 -14.05
C LEU A 189 2.94 15.96 -14.46
N GLY A 190 3.46 15.45 -15.57
CA GLY A 190 4.84 15.66 -16.05
C GLY A 190 5.86 14.72 -15.41
N CYS A 191 5.41 13.82 -14.54
CA CYS A 191 6.22 12.87 -13.77
C CYS A 191 5.33 11.76 -13.19
N PRO A 192 5.90 10.62 -12.76
CA PRO A 192 5.14 9.52 -12.15
C PRO A 192 4.41 9.91 -10.86
N GLU A 193 4.99 10.85 -10.10
CA GLU A 193 4.44 11.33 -8.82
C GLU A 193 4.67 12.84 -8.65
N LYS A 194 3.67 13.54 -8.13
CA LYS A 194 3.75 15.00 -7.90
C LYS A 194 3.07 15.40 -6.60
N VAL A 195 3.71 16.28 -5.84
CA VAL A 195 3.13 16.89 -4.64
C VAL A 195 2.49 18.22 -5.02
N PHE A 196 1.22 18.39 -4.64
CA PHE A 196 0.48 19.63 -4.74
C PHE A 196 0.30 20.22 -3.35
N SER A 197 0.74 21.46 -3.16
CA SER A 197 0.56 22.18 -1.91
C SER A 197 -0.64 23.11 -2.00
N PHE A 198 -1.56 22.98 -1.06
CA PHE A 198 -2.75 23.80 -0.94
C PHE A 198 -2.74 24.55 0.39
N GLN A 199 -3.39 25.71 0.41
CA GLN A 199 -3.55 26.50 1.62
C GLN A 199 -5.01 26.97 1.74
N SER A 200 -5.63 26.72 2.88
CA SER A 200 -6.95 27.22 3.23
C SER A 200 -6.85 27.95 4.56
N GLY A 201 -6.88 29.29 4.51
CA GLY A 201 -6.55 30.14 5.65
C GLY A 201 -5.10 29.92 6.12
N GLU A 202 -4.93 29.59 7.39
CA GLU A 202 -3.62 29.29 7.99
C GLU A 202 -3.20 27.81 7.81
N PHE A 203 -4.12 26.95 7.35
CA PHE A 203 -3.84 25.52 7.21
C PHE A 203 -3.23 25.22 5.83
N ARG A 204 -1.98 24.74 5.83
CA ARG A 204 -1.33 24.18 4.64
C ARG A 204 -1.43 22.65 4.66
N TYR A 205 -1.80 22.09 3.52
CA TYR A 205 -1.78 20.65 3.31
C TYR A 205 -1.16 20.31 1.96
N ASP A 206 -0.36 19.26 1.96
CA ASP A 206 0.35 18.77 0.80
C ASP A 206 -0.25 17.42 0.38
N THR A 207 -0.65 17.29 -0.88
CA THR A 207 -1.26 16.09 -1.44
C THR A 207 -0.32 15.48 -2.47
N LEU A 208 0.18 14.27 -2.20
CA LEU A 208 0.92 13.46 -3.18
C LEU A 208 -0.07 12.78 -4.14
N VAL A 209 0.17 12.95 -5.44
CA VAL A 209 -0.58 12.26 -6.50
C VAL A 209 0.39 11.34 -7.23
N ASN A 210 0.13 10.03 -7.17
CA ASN A 210 0.83 8.99 -7.92
C ASN A 210 -0.02 8.57 -9.12
N ALA A 211 0.55 8.63 -10.33
CA ALA A 211 -0.18 8.42 -11.58
C ALA A 211 -0.80 7.02 -11.69
N LYS A 212 -0.04 5.98 -11.34
CA LYS A 212 -0.48 4.59 -11.34
C LYS A 212 -1.66 4.36 -10.41
N THR A 213 -1.57 4.89 -9.19
CA THR A 213 -2.62 4.77 -8.17
C THR A 213 -3.87 5.51 -8.61
N LEU A 214 -3.73 6.75 -9.09
CA LEU A 214 -4.86 7.55 -9.55
C LEU A 214 -5.55 6.89 -10.76
N ALA A 215 -4.79 6.40 -11.75
CA ALA A 215 -5.33 5.73 -12.93
C ALA A 215 -6.17 4.48 -12.59
N ARG A 216 -5.78 3.71 -11.57
CA ARG A 216 -6.56 2.57 -11.08
C ARG A 216 -7.89 2.96 -10.42
N HIS A 217 -8.02 4.20 -9.96
CA HIS A 217 -9.25 4.74 -9.35
C HIS A 217 -10.14 5.50 -10.34
N ILE A 218 -9.69 5.69 -11.59
CA ILE A 218 -10.50 6.28 -12.65
C ILE A 218 -11.26 5.13 -13.33
N ASP A 219 -12.60 5.21 -13.34
CA ASP A 219 -13.40 4.28 -14.12
C ASP A 219 -13.24 4.58 -15.62
N PRO A 220 -12.66 3.66 -16.43
CA PRO A 220 -12.45 3.86 -17.86
C PRO A 220 -13.76 4.05 -18.64
N ASN A 221 -14.89 3.64 -18.06
CA ASN A 221 -16.21 3.70 -18.69
C ASN A 221 -16.99 4.98 -18.36
N VAL A 222 -16.51 5.81 -17.41
CA VAL A 222 -17.16 7.07 -17.02
C VAL A 222 -16.79 8.24 -17.96
N LEU A 223 -15.80 8.07 -18.85
CA LEU A 223 -15.51 9.00 -19.94
C LEU A 223 -16.58 8.92 -21.05
N ARG A 224 -17.79 9.42 -20.77
CA ARG A 224 -18.74 9.80 -21.82
C ARG A 224 -18.27 11.11 -22.44
N ILE A 225 -17.50 11.00 -23.52
CA ILE A 225 -17.20 12.13 -24.40
C ILE A 225 -18.53 12.59 -24.99
N SER A 226 -19.11 13.66 -24.45
CA SER A 226 -20.25 14.35 -25.05
C SER A 226 -19.78 15.11 -26.28
N HIS A 227 -19.61 14.39 -27.39
CA HIS A 227 -19.49 15.01 -28.71
C HIS A 227 -20.89 15.38 -29.20
N SER A 228 -21.38 16.55 -28.80
CA SER A 228 -22.53 17.20 -29.43
C SER A 228 -22.13 18.60 -29.90
N LEU A 229 -21.29 18.66 -30.92
CA LEU A 229 -21.29 19.80 -31.83
C LEU A 229 -22.52 19.65 -32.71
N GLN A 230 -23.63 20.27 -32.32
CA GLN A 230 -24.73 20.54 -33.22
C GLN A 230 -24.23 21.47 -34.33
N LYS A 231 -24.19 20.95 -35.56
CA LYS A 231 -24.21 21.79 -36.75
C LYS A 231 -25.56 22.50 -36.81
N GLN A 232 -25.54 23.83 -36.82
CA GLN A 232 -26.45 24.65 -37.61
C GLN A 232 -25.58 25.59 -38.44
#